data_AF-F4CJ26-F1
#
_entry.id   AF-F4CJ26-F1
#
_cell.length_a   1.000
_cell.length_b   1.000
_cell.length_c   1.000
_cell.angle_alpha   90.00
_cell.angle_beta   90.00
_cell.angle_gamma   90.00
#
_symmetry.space_group_name_H-M   'P 1'
#
loop_
_entity.id
_entity.type
_entity.pdbx_description
1 polymer ?
#
loop_
_entity_poly.entity_id
_entity_poly.type
_entity_poly.pdbx_seq_one_letter_code
_entity_poly.pdbx_strand_id
1 'polypeptide(L)'
;MSADPAATVYWRPGCPYCSRLLGDLDRIGLPVTKVNIWADRAAAARVRAVAGGNETVPTVVVGDTAMVNPRAGAVLDAVRAHAPDVLADLDVDGMTARAAGPWQAGLAVTLLAAAGWFALATANPTTSYHLAPAVVAAAWPIARRLRAGRPLPIGAAALTAFGGALIAVAVTLLLSARDALAGPILFGVPPLTEALLSVALGFVVGTVLSLVGRRKKAG
;
A
#
# COMPACT_ATOMS: atom_id res chain seq x y z
N MET A 1 3.80 -1.03 -32.44
CA MET A 1 4.50 0.10 -31.83
C MET A 1 5.38 -0.45 -30.73
N SER A 2 6.69 -0.46 -30.93
CA SER A 2 7.63 -0.77 -29.86
C SER A 2 7.62 0.44 -28.93
N ALA A 3 7.05 0.30 -27.73
CA ALA A 3 7.19 1.34 -26.72
C ALA A 3 8.68 1.42 -26.37
N ASP A 4 9.29 2.57 -26.63
CA ASP A 4 10.67 2.80 -26.21
C ASP A 4 10.75 2.65 -24.67
N PRO A 5 11.78 1.96 -24.15
CA PRO A 5 11.89 1.69 -22.72
C PRO A 5 12.00 3.01 -21.94
N ALA A 6 11.13 3.18 -20.94
CA ALA A 6 11.04 4.41 -20.16
C ALA A 6 12.29 4.69 -19.32
N ALA A 7 13.05 3.66 -18.98
CA ALA A 7 14.29 3.78 -18.22
C ALA A 7 15.25 2.62 -18.53
N THR A 8 16.55 2.85 -18.33
CA THR A 8 17.56 1.79 -18.31
C THR A 8 18.01 1.53 -16.88
N VAL A 9 17.90 0.28 -16.42
CA VAL A 9 18.31 -0.19 -15.09
C VAL A 9 19.56 -1.05 -15.23
N TYR A 10 20.66 -0.57 -14.66
CA TYR A 10 21.91 -1.28 -14.53
C TYR A 10 21.89 -2.14 -13.27
N TRP A 11 22.16 -3.43 -13.42
CA TRP A 11 22.06 -4.42 -12.35
C TRP A 11 23.17 -5.47 -12.43
N ARG A 12 23.27 -6.34 -11.41
CA ARG A 12 24.15 -7.52 -11.41
C ARG A 12 23.49 -8.73 -10.73
N PRO A 13 23.87 -9.97 -11.07
CA PRO A 13 23.40 -11.17 -10.40
C PRO A 13 23.62 -11.14 -8.88
N GLY A 14 22.67 -11.69 -8.12
CA GLY A 14 22.75 -11.76 -6.66
C GLY A 14 22.56 -10.43 -5.91
N CYS A 15 22.25 -9.34 -6.61
CA CYS A 15 22.01 -8.04 -5.98
C CYS A 15 20.58 -7.95 -5.38
N PRO A 16 20.40 -7.96 -4.05
CA PRO A 16 19.06 -7.91 -3.45
C PRO A 16 18.34 -6.58 -3.70
N TYR A 17 19.09 -5.48 -3.77
CA TYR A 17 18.53 -4.15 -4.07
C TYR A 17 17.99 -4.07 -5.50
N CYS A 18 18.69 -4.69 -6.45
CA CYS A 18 18.31 -4.75 -7.85
C CYS A 18 17.03 -5.57 -8.01
N SER A 19 16.95 -6.75 -7.39
CA SER A 19 15.73 -7.59 -7.41
C SER A 19 14.52 -6.86 -6.83
N ARG A 20 14.70 -6.11 -5.72
CA ARG A 20 13.62 -5.29 -5.14
C ARG A 20 13.15 -4.20 -6.09
N LEU A 21 14.06 -3.39 -6.62
CA LEU A 21 13.71 -2.30 -7.53
C LEU A 21 13.02 -2.83 -8.79
N LEU A 22 13.61 -3.84 -9.44
CA LEU A 22 13.05 -4.44 -10.65
C LEU A 22 11.66 -5.02 -10.39
N GLY A 23 11.45 -5.73 -9.27
CA GLY A 23 10.14 -6.26 -8.91
C GLY A 23 9.09 -5.16 -8.62
N ASP A 24 9.50 -4.04 -8.03
CA ASP A 24 8.60 -2.90 -7.82
C ASP A 24 8.24 -2.20 -9.14
N LEU A 25 9.19 -2.03 -10.07
CA LEU A 25 8.97 -1.46 -11.40
C LEU A 25 8.07 -2.36 -12.28
N ASP A 26 8.26 -3.68 -12.19
CA ASP A 26 7.43 -4.68 -12.89
C ASP A 26 5.99 -4.67 -12.35
N ARG A 27 5.82 -4.55 -11.02
CA ARG A 27 4.49 -4.47 -10.37
C ARG A 27 3.69 -3.26 -10.82
N ILE A 28 4.33 -2.13 -11.07
CA ILE A 28 3.66 -0.91 -11.58
C ILE A 28 3.51 -0.92 -13.11
N GLY A 29 4.13 -1.88 -13.81
CA GLY A 29 4.08 -1.99 -15.26
C GLY A 29 4.95 -0.97 -16.01
N LEU A 30 6.01 -0.44 -15.38
CA LEU A 30 6.91 0.50 -16.06
C LEU A 30 7.89 -0.28 -16.96
N PRO A 31 7.89 -0.07 -18.28
CA PRO A 31 8.82 -0.74 -19.17
C PRO A 31 10.25 -0.23 -18.92
N VAL A 32 11.18 -1.15 -18.67
CA VAL A 32 12.59 -0.81 -18.45
C VAL A 32 13.52 -1.76 -19.19
N THR A 33 14.63 -1.21 -19.68
CA THR A 33 15.76 -2.00 -20.20
C THR A 33 16.65 -2.44 -19.05
N LYS A 34 16.88 -3.74 -18.91
CA LYS A 34 17.74 -4.30 -17.86
C LYS A 34 19.12 -4.61 -18.42
N VAL A 35 20.16 -3.92 -17.95
CA VAL A 35 21.55 -4.09 -18.42
C VAL A 35 22.41 -4.68 -17.31
N ASN A 36 23.00 -5.85 -17.55
CA ASN A 36 23.89 -6.50 -16.59
C ASN A 36 25.32 -5.96 -16.73
N ILE A 37 25.81 -5.27 -15.70
CA ILE A 37 27.15 -4.66 -15.73
C ILE A 37 28.29 -5.67 -15.70
N TRP A 38 28.05 -6.92 -15.28
CA TRP A 38 29.08 -7.97 -15.34
C TRP A 38 29.27 -8.53 -16.76
N ALA A 39 28.23 -8.45 -17.60
CA ALA A 39 28.29 -8.93 -18.97
C ALA A 39 28.78 -7.85 -19.95
N ASP A 40 28.60 -6.57 -19.60
CA ASP A 40 28.92 -5.43 -20.44
C ASP A 40 29.88 -4.46 -19.74
N ARG A 41 31.12 -4.42 -20.24
CA ARG A 41 32.16 -3.52 -19.73
C ARG A 41 31.84 -2.04 -19.94
N ALA A 42 31.13 -1.68 -21.01
CA ALA A 42 30.70 -0.31 -21.26
C ALA A 42 29.61 0.09 -20.27
N ALA A 43 28.68 -0.81 -19.95
CA ALA A 43 27.69 -0.60 -18.90
C ALA A 43 28.34 -0.40 -17.52
N ALA A 44 29.35 -1.20 -17.16
CA ALA A 44 30.11 -1.01 -15.94
C ALA A 44 30.81 0.35 -15.90
N ALA A 45 31.47 0.76 -16.99
CA ALA A 45 32.11 2.06 -17.10
C ALA A 45 31.12 3.22 -16.91
N ARG A 46 29.93 3.11 -17.52
CA ARG A 46 28.85 4.09 -17.34
C ARG A 46 28.35 4.17 -15.91
N VAL A 47 28.20 3.03 -15.22
CA VAL A 47 27.84 3.03 -13.80
C VAL A 47 28.92 3.70 -12.96
N ARG A 48 30.21 3.43 -13.21
CA ARG A 48 31.31 4.12 -12.51
C ARG A 48 31.28 5.63 -12.74
N ALA A 49 30.99 6.08 -13.96
CA ALA A 49 30.86 7.51 -14.25
C ALA A 49 29.73 8.17 -13.42
N VAL A 50 28.61 7.47 -13.22
CA VAL A 50 27.46 7.97 -12.46
C VAL A 50 27.68 7.87 -10.94
N ALA A 51 28.27 6.77 -10.46
CA ALA A 51 28.37 6.44 -9.05
C ALA A 51 29.73 6.79 -8.42
N GLY A 52 30.39 7.84 -8.93
CA GLY A 52 31.62 8.38 -8.34
C GLY A 52 32.78 7.39 -8.37
N GLY A 53 32.95 6.67 -9.47
CA GLY A 53 33.99 5.65 -9.68
C GLY A 53 33.57 4.24 -9.26
N ASN A 54 32.45 4.07 -8.55
CA ASN A 54 32.01 2.77 -8.03
C ASN A 54 31.06 2.03 -8.99
N GLU A 55 31.01 0.71 -8.90
CA GLU A 55 30.01 -0.12 -9.59
C GLU A 55 28.73 -0.31 -8.75
N THR A 56 28.20 0.79 -8.21
CA THR A 56 27.03 0.74 -7.34
C THR A 56 25.77 0.47 -8.16
N VAL A 57 25.06 -0.60 -7.80
CA VAL A 57 23.81 -1.02 -8.44
C VAL A 57 22.71 -1.22 -7.39
N PRO A 58 21.42 -1.02 -7.74
CA PRO A 58 20.93 -0.63 -9.06
C PRO A 58 21.23 0.83 -9.39
N THR A 59 21.71 1.10 -10.61
CA THR A 59 21.80 2.47 -11.15
C THR A 59 20.77 2.60 -12.25
N VAL A 60 19.99 3.68 -12.25
CA VAL A 60 18.91 3.89 -13.22
C VAL A 60 19.17 5.15 -14.00
N VAL A 61 18.94 5.11 -15.31
CA VAL A 61 18.96 6.31 -16.15
C VAL A 61 17.66 6.46 -16.91
N VAL A 62 17.17 7.70 -16.90
CA VAL A 62 15.96 8.18 -17.57
C VAL A 62 16.33 9.42 -18.34
N GLY A 63 16.33 9.36 -19.68
CA GLY A 63 16.89 10.42 -20.51
C GLY A 63 18.33 10.75 -20.09
N ASP A 64 18.59 12.01 -19.77
CA ASP A 64 19.89 12.50 -19.30
C ASP A 64 20.10 12.36 -17.79
N THR A 65 19.06 11.98 -17.04
CA THR A 65 19.10 11.94 -15.58
C THR A 65 19.48 10.55 -15.07
N ALA A 66 20.54 10.49 -14.25
CA ALA A 66 21.03 9.26 -13.65
C ALA A 66 20.86 9.26 -12.12
N MET A 67 20.48 8.10 -11.57
CA MET A 67 20.21 7.91 -10.15
C MET A 67 20.87 6.63 -9.63
N VAL A 68 21.55 6.72 -8.49
CA VAL A 68 22.18 5.58 -7.82
C VAL A 68 21.27 5.06 -6.71
N ASN A 69 20.97 3.76 -6.76
CA ASN A 69 20.07 3.05 -5.84
C ASN A 69 18.72 3.76 -5.56
N PRO A 70 17.98 4.21 -6.59
CA PRO A 70 16.70 4.89 -6.38
C PRO A 70 15.62 3.93 -5.91
N ARG A 71 14.57 4.50 -5.30
CA ARG A 71 13.29 3.79 -5.11
C ARG A 71 12.43 3.93 -6.38
N ALA A 72 11.52 3.00 -6.62
CA ALA A 72 10.63 3.03 -7.79
C ALA A 72 9.87 4.35 -7.98
N GLY A 73 9.44 5.00 -6.89
CA GLY A 73 8.80 6.33 -6.95
C GLY A 73 9.70 7.42 -7.54
N ALA A 74 10.99 7.43 -7.20
CA ALA A 74 11.93 8.40 -7.77
C ALA A 74 12.19 8.16 -9.26
N VAL A 75 12.18 6.89 -9.69
CA VAL A 75 12.26 6.54 -11.12
C VAL A 75 11.03 7.06 -11.87
N LEU A 76 9.83 6.87 -11.31
CA LEU A 76 8.60 7.41 -11.89
C LEU A 76 8.62 8.94 -12.01
N ASP A 77 9.08 9.63 -10.97
CA ASP A 77 9.18 11.09 -10.98
C ASP A 77 10.19 11.57 -12.04
N ALA A 78 11.32 10.87 -12.21
CA ALA A 78 12.26 11.15 -13.28
C ALA A 78 11.68 10.90 -14.68
N VAL A 79 10.90 9.82 -14.87
CA VAL A 79 10.22 9.54 -16.14
C VAL A 79 9.21 10.63 -16.47
N ARG A 80 8.43 11.10 -15.49
CA ARG A 80 7.50 12.23 -15.69
C ARG A 80 8.20 13.50 -16.13
N ALA A 81 9.39 13.76 -15.61
CA ALA A 81 10.14 14.97 -15.90
C ALA A 81 10.91 14.92 -17.22
N HIS A 82 11.47 13.75 -17.59
CA HIS A 82 12.45 13.63 -18.67
C HIS A 82 12.00 12.76 -19.84
N ALA A 83 10.91 12.01 -19.70
CA ALA A 83 10.34 11.18 -20.76
C ALA A 83 8.78 11.21 -20.71
N PRO A 84 8.16 12.41 -20.77
CA PRO A 84 6.71 12.53 -20.66
C PRO A 84 5.97 11.84 -21.82
N ASP A 85 6.55 11.84 -23.02
CA ASP A 85 5.96 11.20 -24.21
C ASP A 85 5.83 9.69 -24.04
N VAL A 86 6.81 9.06 -23.38
CA VAL A 86 6.75 7.63 -23.06
C VAL A 86 5.61 7.32 -22.09
N LEU A 87 5.27 8.24 -21.17
CA LEU A 87 4.10 8.06 -20.30
C LEU A 87 2.78 8.29 -21.04
N ALA A 88 2.75 9.18 -22.03
CA ALA A 88 1.54 9.43 -22.82
C ALA A 88 1.11 8.18 -23.61
N ASP A 89 2.09 7.38 -24.05
CA ASP A 89 1.86 6.12 -24.76
C ASP A 89 1.61 4.92 -23.81
N LEU A 90 1.82 5.10 -22.50
CA LEU A 90 1.56 4.09 -21.50
C LEU A 90 0.14 4.22 -20.94
N ASP A 91 -0.48 3.09 -20.62
CA ASP A 91 -1.73 3.02 -19.87
C ASP A 91 -1.48 3.46 -18.41
N VAL A 92 -1.36 4.77 -18.20
CA VAL A 92 -1.09 5.39 -16.88
C VAL A 92 -2.16 5.01 -15.87
N ASP A 93 -3.41 4.88 -16.31
CA ASP A 93 -4.53 4.45 -15.47
C ASP A 93 -4.37 3.00 -15.03
N GLY A 94 -4.04 2.09 -15.95
CA GLY A 94 -3.75 0.69 -15.63
C GLY A 94 -2.47 0.50 -14.83
N MET A 95 -1.43 1.30 -15.04
CA MET A 95 -0.25 1.34 -14.17
C MET A 95 -0.63 1.79 -12.76
N THR A 96 -1.46 2.82 -12.64
CA THR A 96 -1.96 3.33 -11.36
C THR A 96 -2.84 2.29 -10.65
N ALA A 97 -3.68 1.58 -11.39
CA ALA A 97 -4.50 0.48 -10.87
C ALA A 97 -3.64 -0.70 -10.39
N ARG A 98 -2.64 -1.14 -11.18
CA ARG A 98 -1.68 -2.18 -10.77
C ARG A 98 -0.87 -1.77 -9.55
N ALA A 99 -0.42 -0.51 -9.51
CA ALA A 99 0.27 0.07 -8.37
C ALA A 99 -0.62 0.22 -7.12
N ALA A 100 -1.95 0.33 -7.28
CA ALA A 100 -2.91 0.37 -6.17
C ALA A 100 -3.21 -1.04 -5.61
N GLY A 101 -2.84 -2.08 -6.35
CA GLY A 101 -3.09 -3.48 -6.01
C GLY A 101 -4.58 -3.85 -6.12
N PRO A 102 -4.91 -5.14 -5.92
CA PRO A 102 -6.28 -5.61 -5.95
C PRO A 102 -7.13 -4.86 -4.92
N TRP A 103 -8.35 -4.47 -5.29
CA TRP A 103 -9.24 -3.71 -4.41
C TRP A 103 -9.60 -4.48 -3.13
N GLN A 104 -9.66 -5.81 -3.21
CA GLN A 104 -9.88 -6.73 -2.10
C GLN A 104 -8.65 -6.92 -1.19
N ALA A 105 -7.51 -6.28 -1.48
CA ALA A 105 -6.35 -6.31 -0.60
C ALA A 105 -6.73 -5.77 0.79
N GLY A 106 -6.53 -6.60 1.81
CA GLY A 106 -6.92 -6.28 3.19
C GLY A 106 -8.27 -6.87 3.63
N LEU A 107 -9.15 -7.27 2.71
CA LEU A 107 -10.45 -7.86 3.04
C LEU A 107 -10.31 -9.10 3.93
N ALA A 108 -9.42 -10.03 3.58
CA ALA A 108 -9.19 -11.23 4.39
C ALA A 108 -8.78 -10.91 5.83
N VAL A 109 -7.97 -9.86 6.04
CA VAL A 109 -7.58 -9.42 7.39
C VAL A 109 -8.79 -8.87 8.14
N THR A 110 -9.62 -8.06 7.47
CA THR A 110 -10.87 -7.53 8.04
C THR A 110 -11.84 -8.63 8.42
N LEU A 111 -12.03 -9.64 7.54
CA LEU A 111 -12.91 -10.77 7.81
C LEU A 111 -12.41 -11.64 8.96
N LEU A 112 -11.09 -11.86 9.06
CA LEU A 112 -10.50 -12.59 10.20
C LEU A 112 -10.65 -11.81 11.50
N ALA A 113 -10.45 -10.49 11.49
CA ALA A 113 -10.69 -9.64 12.66
C ALA A 113 -12.17 -9.66 13.08
N ALA A 114 -13.08 -9.58 12.10
CA ALA A 114 -14.52 -9.66 12.30
C ALA A 114 -14.95 -11.02 12.88
N ALA A 115 -14.47 -12.12 12.31
CA ALA A 115 -14.76 -13.47 12.77
C ALA A 115 -14.19 -13.74 14.17
N GLY A 116 -12.95 -13.29 14.43
CA GLY A 116 -12.32 -13.40 15.74
C GLY A 116 -13.08 -12.62 16.81
N TRP A 117 -13.46 -11.37 16.52
CA TRP A 117 -14.29 -10.58 17.42
C TRP A 117 -15.64 -11.25 17.67
N PHE A 118 -16.34 -11.67 16.61
CA PHE A 118 -17.64 -12.33 16.74
C PHE A 118 -17.55 -13.57 17.64
N ALA A 119 -16.58 -14.46 17.38
CA ALA A 119 -16.38 -15.67 18.17
C ALA A 119 -16.10 -15.34 19.65
N LEU A 120 -15.19 -14.41 19.92
CA LEU A 120 -14.83 -13.99 21.28
C LEU A 120 -16.01 -13.39 22.05
N ALA A 121 -16.80 -12.52 21.40
CA ALA A 121 -17.98 -11.90 21.99
C ALA A 121 -19.10 -12.92 22.26
N THR A 122 -19.34 -13.86 21.34
CA THR A 122 -20.32 -14.94 21.58
C THR A 122 -19.90 -15.91 22.68
N ALA A 123 -18.59 -16.18 22.81
CA ALA A 123 -18.07 -17.09 23.83
C ALA A 123 -17.97 -16.41 25.22
N ASN A 124 -17.84 -15.08 25.26
CA ASN A 124 -17.70 -14.32 26.50
C ASN A 124 -18.61 -13.06 26.49
N PRO A 125 -19.93 -13.23 26.62
CA PRO A 125 -20.89 -12.12 26.50
C PRO A 125 -20.72 -11.01 27.53
N THR A 126 -20.13 -11.32 28.70
CA THR A 126 -19.87 -10.37 29.79
C THR A 126 -18.55 -9.63 29.64
N THR A 127 -17.73 -9.99 28.64
CA THR A 127 -16.46 -9.28 28.35
C THR A 127 -16.72 -8.14 27.39
N SER A 128 -16.25 -6.95 27.74
CA SER A 128 -16.39 -5.79 26.88
C SER A 128 -15.30 -5.73 25.82
N TYR A 129 -15.72 -5.69 24.56
CA TYR A 129 -14.84 -5.56 23.41
C TYR A 129 -14.92 -4.15 22.79
N HIS A 130 -14.76 -3.12 23.62
CA HIS A 130 -15.02 -1.71 23.26
C HIS A 130 -14.31 -1.23 21.98
N LEU A 131 -13.10 -1.73 21.71
CA LEU A 131 -12.28 -1.33 20.57
C LEU A 131 -12.38 -2.27 19.37
N ALA A 132 -12.98 -3.46 19.52
CA ALA A 132 -13.07 -4.42 18.44
C ALA A 132 -13.89 -3.91 17.23
N PRO A 133 -15.03 -3.21 17.39
CA PRO A 133 -15.73 -2.60 16.27
C PRO A 133 -14.84 -1.59 15.51
N ALA A 134 -14.09 -0.74 16.23
CA ALA A 134 -13.15 0.21 15.63
C ALA A 134 -12.03 -0.48 14.84
N VAL A 135 -11.46 -1.56 15.39
CA VAL A 135 -10.40 -2.34 14.75
C VAL A 135 -10.90 -2.97 13.44
N VAL A 136 -12.09 -3.59 13.46
CA VAL A 136 -12.68 -4.16 12.25
C VAL A 136 -12.99 -3.08 11.21
N ALA A 137 -13.56 -1.95 11.63
CA ALA A 137 -13.87 -0.84 10.74
C ALA A 137 -12.62 -0.25 10.05
N ALA A 138 -11.50 -0.16 10.78
CA ALA A 138 -10.25 0.39 10.28
C ALA A 138 -9.37 -0.63 9.52
N ALA A 139 -9.61 -1.94 9.69
CA ALA A 139 -8.70 -2.98 9.21
C ALA A 139 -8.49 -2.96 7.70
N TRP A 140 -9.56 -2.84 6.89
CA TRP A 140 -9.47 -2.90 5.43
C TRP A 140 -8.64 -1.74 4.84
N PRO A 141 -8.97 -0.45 5.09
CA PRO A 141 -8.20 0.65 4.50
C PRO A 141 -6.74 0.68 5.00
N ILE A 142 -6.49 0.31 6.26
CA ILE A 142 -5.13 0.24 6.82
C ILE A 142 -4.33 -0.90 6.18
N ALA A 143 -4.87 -2.12 6.13
CA ALA A 143 -4.20 -3.27 5.54
C ALA A 143 -3.89 -3.04 4.04
N ARG A 144 -4.81 -2.39 3.32
CA ARG A 144 -4.60 -1.99 1.93
C ARG A 144 -3.48 -0.97 1.79
N ARG A 145 -3.44 0.07 2.62
CA ARG A 145 -2.33 1.05 2.64
C ARG A 145 -0.99 0.37 2.95
N LEU A 146 -0.94 -0.51 3.94
CA LEU A 146 0.29 -1.20 4.33
C LEU A 146 0.84 -2.03 3.18
N ARG A 147 -0.03 -2.71 2.42
CA ARG A 147 0.37 -3.45 1.21
C ARG A 147 0.79 -2.53 0.05
N ALA A 148 0.10 -1.40 -0.13
CA ALA A 148 0.45 -0.42 -1.16
C ALA A 148 1.77 0.32 -0.86
N GLY A 149 2.19 0.39 0.42
CA GLY A 149 3.40 1.10 0.85
C GLY A 149 3.34 2.62 0.70
N ARG A 150 2.17 3.18 0.39
CA ARG A 150 1.92 4.61 0.11
C ARG A 150 0.49 5.00 0.49
N PRO A 151 0.18 6.30 0.64
CA PRO A 151 -1.19 6.78 0.77
C PRO A 151 -2.09 6.27 -0.35
N LEU A 152 -3.33 5.95 0.00
CA LEU A 152 -4.35 5.54 -0.96
C LEU A 152 -4.97 6.78 -1.62
N PRO A 153 -5.40 6.67 -2.90
CA PRO A 153 -6.26 7.69 -3.49
C PRO A 153 -7.58 7.78 -2.73
N ILE A 154 -8.19 8.98 -2.68
CA ILE A 154 -9.36 9.28 -1.83
C ILE A 154 -10.52 8.31 -2.09
N GLY A 155 -10.86 8.03 -3.34
CA GLY A 155 -11.94 7.09 -3.67
C GLY A 155 -11.67 5.65 -3.17
N ALA A 156 -10.42 5.20 -3.26
CA ALA A 156 -10.02 3.87 -2.77
C ALA A 156 -10.03 3.78 -1.24
N ALA A 157 -9.57 4.84 -0.57
CA ALA A 157 -9.63 4.99 0.88
C ALA A 157 -11.09 4.97 1.35
N ALA A 158 -11.94 5.81 0.76
CA ALA A 158 -13.37 5.88 1.07
C ALA A 158 -14.06 4.53 0.89
N LEU A 159 -13.91 3.88 -0.28
CA LEU A 159 -14.53 2.59 -0.56
C LEU A 159 -14.16 1.52 0.49
N THR A 160 -12.87 1.42 0.82
CA THR A 160 -12.42 0.40 1.80
C THR A 160 -12.78 0.75 3.23
N ALA A 161 -12.80 2.04 3.60
CA ALA A 161 -13.30 2.49 4.89
C ALA A 161 -14.79 2.21 5.07
N PHE A 162 -15.61 2.50 4.06
CA PHE A 162 -17.04 2.14 4.05
C PHE A 162 -17.23 0.62 4.13
N GLY A 163 -16.47 -0.16 3.36
CA GLY A 163 -16.52 -1.62 3.41
C GLY A 163 -16.21 -2.17 4.80
N GLY A 164 -15.13 -1.69 5.44
CA GLY A 164 -14.78 -2.06 6.81
C GLY A 164 -15.87 -1.67 7.82
N ALA A 165 -16.39 -0.46 7.74
CA ALA A 165 -17.46 0.02 8.61
C ALA A 165 -18.75 -0.79 8.45
N LEU A 166 -19.17 -1.12 7.22
CA LEU A 166 -20.35 -1.95 6.98
C LEU A 166 -20.20 -3.35 7.58
N ILE A 167 -19.03 -3.98 7.44
CA ILE A 167 -18.73 -5.26 8.09
C ILE A 167 -18.83 -5.13 9.61
N ALA A 168 -18.25 -4.08 10.19
CA ALA A 168 -18.29 -3.86 11.63
C ALA A 168 -19.71 -3.60 12.16
N VAL A 169 -20.53 -2.82 11.43
CA VAL A 169 -21.96 -2.62 11.75
C VAL A 169 -22.71 -3.95 11.67
N ALA A 170 -22.52 -4.73 10.61
CA ALA A 170 -23.20 -6.03 10.46
C ALA A 170 -22.86 -6.98 11.61
N VAL A 171 -21.59 -7.09 12.00
CA VAL A 171 -21.17 -7.90 13.16
C VAL A 171 -21.77 -7.36 14.46
N THR A 172 -21.78 -6.04 14.65
CA THR A 172 -22.41 -5.40 15.82
C THR A 172 -23.89 -5.77 15.92
N LEU A 173 -24.64 -5.66 14.82
CA LEU A 173 -26.06 -5.99 14.79
C LEU A 173 -26.31 -7.48 15.06
N LEU A 174 -25.49 -8.36 14.49
CA LEU A 174 -25.56 -9.80 14.75
C LEU A 174 -25.27 -10.17 16.21
N LEU A 175 -24.27 -9.52 16.83
CA LEU A 175 -23.96 -9.72 18.25
C LEU A 175 -25.05 -9.15 19.15
N SER A 176 -25.59 -7.98 18.82
CA SER A 176 -26.70 -7.36 19.55
C SER A 176 -27.95 -8.24 19.52
N ALA A 177 -28.27 -8.85 18.38
CA ALA A 177 -29.42 -9.76 18.24
C ALA A 177 -29.26 -11.08 19.02
N ARG A 178 -28.05 -11.37 19.54
CA ARG A 178 -27.72 -12.57 20.33
C ARG A 178 -27.42 -12.24 21.79
N ASP A 179 -27.67 -11.01 22.23
CA ASP A 179 -27.29 -10.51 23.57
C ASP A 179 -25.78 -10.70 23.89
N ALA A 180 -24.94 -10.79 22.86
CA ALA A 180 -23.51 -11.03 22.96
C ALA A 180 -22.69 -9.74 23.15
N LEU A 181 -23.36 -8.63 23.47
CA LEU A 181 -22.77 -7.33 23.81
C LEU A 181 -23.08 -6.93 25.26
N ALA A 182 -23.37 -7.90 26.14
CA ALA A 182 -23.80 -7.68 27.53
C ALA A 182 -22.69 -7.29 28.51
N GLY A 183 -21.48 -6.99 28.02
CA GLY A 183 -20.36 -6.55 28.84
C GLY A 183 -20.58 -5.15 29.44
N PRO A 184 -19.79 -4.78 30.46
CA PRO A 184 -19.71 -3.42 30.97
C PRO A 184 -19.61 -2.35 29.86
N ILE A 185 -20.33 -1.24 30.01
CA ILE A 185 -20.33 -0.11 29.08
C ILE A 185 -19.31 0.95 29.53
N LEU A 186 -18.58 1.54 28.59
CA LEU A 186 -17.54 2.53 28.87
C LEU A 186 -18.11 3.93 29.09
N PHE A 187 -19.14 4.31 28.32
CA PHE A 187 -19.68 5.68 28.30
C PHE A 187 -21.06 5.82 28.94
N GLY A 188 -21.59 4.75 29.56
CA GLY A 188 -22.93 4.80 30.16
C GLY A 188 -24.07 4.86 29.14
N VAL A 189 -23.79 4.58 27.86
CA VAL A 189 -24.79 4.51 26.77
C VAL A 189 -25.14 3.05 26.45
N PRO A 190 -26.26 2.77 25.75
CA PRO A 190 -26.61 1.39 25.38
C PRO A 190 -25.45 0.68 24.63
N PRO A 191 -25.22 -0.62 24.87
CA PRO A 191 -24.09 -1.34 24.28
C PRO A 191 -24.02 -1.28 22.75
N LEU A 192 -25.18 -1.32 22.08
CA LEU A 192 -25.28 -1.14 20.64
C LEU A 192 -24.78 0.25 20.21
N THR A 193 -25.22 1.31 20.89
CA THR A 193 -24.80 2.68 20.61
C THR A 193 -23.31 2.86 20.80
N GLU A 194 -22.75 2.31 21.88
CA GLU A 194 -21.32 2.35 22.15
C GLU A 194 -20.50 1.64 21.06
N ALA A 195 -20.94 0.46 20.63
CA ALA A 195 -20.30 -0.27 19.54
C ALA A 195 -20.35 0.52 18.22
N LEU A 196 -21.47 1.19 17.91
CA LEU A 196 -21.59 2.03 16.72
C LEU A 196 -20.70 3.28 16.78
N LEU A 197 -20.53 3.90 17.96
CA LEU A 197 -19.56 4.99 18.15
C LEU A 197 -18.12 4.50 17.93
N SER A 198 -17.80 3.29 18.38
CA SER A 198 -16.51 2.64 18.12
C SER A 198 -16.31 2.39 16.62
N VAL A 199 -17.34 1.94 15.88
CA VAL A 199 -17.28 1.83 14.42
C VAL A 199 -17.00 3.18 13.77
N ALA A 200 -17.69 4.25 14.18
CA ALA A 200 -17.46 5.59 13.65
C ALA A 200 -16.03 6.08 13.89
N LEU A 201 -15.48 5.83 15.09
CA LEU A 201 -14.08 6.11 15.39
C LEU A 201 -13.13 5.33 14.47
N GLY A 202 -13.35 4.03 14.30
CA GLY A 202 -12.55 3.19 13.40
C GLY A 202 -12.62 3.64 11.94
N PHE A 203 -13.79 4.07 11.46
CA PHE A 203 -13.97 4.65 10.13
C PHE A 203 -13.11 5.91 9.95
N VAL A 204 -13.17 6.85 10.90
CA VAL A 204 -12.38 8.10 10.85
C VAL A 204 -10.89 7.79 10.90
N VAL A 205 -10.44 6.98 11.87
CA VAL A 205 -9.03 6.62 12.04
C VAL A 205 -8.50 5.86 10.82
N GLY A 206 -9.24 4.87 10.33
CA GLY A 206 -8.89 4.09 9.14
C GLY A 206 -8.76 4.98 7.90
N THR A 207 -9.69 5.91 7.70
CA THR A 207 -9.66 6.88 6.61
C THR A 207 -8.42 7.78 6.71
N VAL A 208 -8.22 8.44 7.85
CA VAL A 208 -7.08 9.35 8.07
C VAL A 208 -5.75 8.60 7.88
N LEU A 209 -5.58 7.44 8.52
CA LEU A 209 -4.34 6.67 8.40
C LEU A 209 -4.11 6.17 6.97
N SER A 210 -5.16 5.89 6.20
CA SER A 210 -5.04 5.47 4.80
C SER A 210 -4.62 6.61 3.86
N LEU A 211 -4.93 7.87 4.21
CA LEU A 211 -4.65 9.07 3.42
C LEU A 211 -3.33 9.75 3.80
N VAL A 212 -2.87 9.64 5.04
CA VAL A 212 -1.66 10.34 5.51
C VAL A 212 -0.37 9.61 5.05
N GLY A 213 0.52 10.36 4.39
CA GLY A 213 1.87 9.91 4.03
C GLY A 213 2.84 9.92 5.21
N ARG A 214 3.78 8.98 5.25
CA ARG A 214 4.94 9.10 6.17
C ARG A 214 5.75 10.31 5.70
N ARG A 215 5.84 11.38 6.49
CA ARG A 215 6.82 12.45 6.25
C ARG A 215 8.20 11.79 6.20
N LYS A 216 8.94 11.92 5.09
CA LYS A 216 10.36 11.57 5.07
C LYS A 216 11.04 12.51 6.09
N LYS A 217 11.75 11.96 7.08
CA LYS A 217 12.79 12.75 7.75
C LYS A 217 13.83 13.05 6.67
N ALA A 218 13.96 14.32 6.30
CA ALA A 218 15.14 14.78 5.56
C ALA A 218 16.34 14.53 6.47
N GLY A 219 17.30 13.77 5.97
CA GLY A 219 18.55 13.42 6.63
C GLY A 219 19.59 13.24 5.55
#